data_AF-A0A822DYB5-F1
#
_entry.id   AF-A0A822DYB5-F1
#
_cell.length_a   1.000
_cell.length_b   1.000
_cell.length_c   1.000
_cell.angle_alpha   90.00
_cell.angle_beta   90.00
_cell.angle_gamma   90.00
#
_symmetry.space_group_name_H-M   'P 1'
#
loop_
_entity.id
_entity.type
_entity.pdbx_description
1 polymer ?
#
loop_
_entity_poly.entity_id
_entity_poly.type
_entity_poly.pdbx_seq_one_letter_code
_entity_poly.pdbx_strand_id
1 'polypeptide(L)'
;SCNRDNGGCQPGAVCSHDPVTFAVVCGCPDGFVNSGCGADSKCVDVCEVRNGGCDPNAACSHGGSNNAVVCTCKKGYTPVASGSVTICVQATTTLAPGTQKAFLKDAHMGSMNPGFQTGQCPSSPDGPYGWHLLLQGTSTSFVSISCLFKSAGVVTSMIQTPSNKHAYVFTPTADTLLDAWAVVQGPDTEFVLSHVCNPGS
;
A
#
# COMPACT_ATOMS: atom_id res chain seq x y z
N SER A 1 -21.02 -22.32 19.11
CA SER A 1 -20.61 -21.57 20.31
C SER A 1 -19.11 -21.71 20.46
N CYS A 2 -18.38 -20.61 20.67
CA CYS A 2 -16.92 -20.63 20.86
C CYS A 2 -16.44 -21.52 22.00
N ASN A 3 -17.28 -21.77 23.00
CA ASN A 3 -16.93 -22.62 24.15
C ASN A 3 -16.94 -24.13 23.81
N ARG A 4 -17.34 -24.51 22.58
CA ARG A 4 -17.35 -25.90 22.11
C ARG A 4 -16.62 -25.97 20.77
N ASP A 5 -15.57 -26.78 20.72
CA ASP A 5 -14.77 -27.02 19.49
C ASP A 5 -14.28 -25.73 18.83
N ASN A 6 -13.91 -24.71 19.63
CA ASN A 6 -13.53 -23.38 19.17
C ASN A 6 -14.54 -22.75 18.18
N GLY A 7 -15.83 -23.08 18.30
CA GLY A 7 -16.86 -22.64 17.36
C GLY A 7 -16.73 -23.20 15.94
N GLY A 8 -15.90 -24.22 15.71
CA GLY A 8 -15.55 -24.75 14.39
C GLY A 8 -14.41 -23.97 13.71
N CYS A 9 -13.74 -23.06 14.42
CA CYS A 9 -12.60 -22.32 13.89
C CYS A 9 -11.36 -23.21 13.77
N GLN A 10 -10.55 -22.97 12.75
CA GLN A 10 -9.30 -23.69 12.51
C GLN A 10 -8.33 -23.62 13.72
N PRO A 11 -7.40 -24.58 13.86
CA PRO A 11 -6.37 -24.53 14.90
C PRO A 11 -5.59 -23.21 14.88
N GLY A 12 -5.49 -22.56 16.03
CA GLY A 12 -4.78 -21.27 16.19
C GLY A 12 -5.60 -20.01 15.85
N ALA A 13 -6.85 -20.15 15.39
CA ALA A 13 -7.76 -19.02 15.24
C ALA A 13 -8.46 -18.63 16.55
N VAL A 14 -8.81 -17.35 16.65
CA VAL A 14 -9.60 -16.77 17.72
C VAL A 14 -11.08 -16.88 17.36
N CYS A 15 -11.87 -17.53 18.21
CA CYS A 15 -13.32 -17.55 18.08
C CYS A 15 -13.96 -16.39 18.84
N SER A 16 -14.87 -15.70 18.16
CA SER A 16 -15.71 -14.64 18.74
C SER A 16 -17.15 -14.80 18.24
N HIS A 17 -18.07 -13.95 18.73
CA HIS A 17 -19.43 -13.89 18.21
C HIS A 17 -19.69 -12.50 17.63
N ASP A 18 -20.37 -12.46 16.49
CA ASP A 18 -20.87 -11.22 15.91
C ASP A 18 -21.82 -10.51 16.90
N PRO A 19 -21.63 -9.21 17.17
CA PRO A 19 -22.35 -8.52 18.24
C PRO A 19 -23.84 -8.31 17.94
N VAL A 20 -24.29 -8.51 16.69
CA VAL A 20 -25.68 -8.27 16.27
C VAL A 20 -26.41 -9.60 16.06
N THR A 21 -25.79 -10.53 15.36
CA THR A 21 -26.38 -11.80 14.94
C THR A 21 -26.03 -12.97 15.85
N PHE A 22 -25.04 -12.79 16.75
CA PHE A 22 -24.46 -13.85 17.57
C PHE A 22 -23.90 -15.04 16.76
N ALA A 23 -23.67 -14.85 15.45
CA ALA A 23 -23.01 -15.85 14.63
C ALA A 23 -21.56 -16.05 15.10
N VAL A 24 -21.03 -17.26 15.00
CA VAL A 24 -19.60 -17.53 15.27
C VAL A 24 -18.75 -16.83 14.22
N VAL A 25 -17.75 -16.09 14.67
CA VAL A 25 -16.76 -15.40 13.82
C VAL A 25 -15.37 -15.92 14.18
N CYS A 26 -14.68 -16.49 13.19
CA CYS A 26 -13.31 -16.95 13.31
C CYS A 26 -12.35 -15.88 12.77
N GLY A 27 -11.49 -15.36 13.64
CA GLY A 27 -10.44 -14.40 13.30
C GLY A 27 -9.05 -14.98 13.51
N CYS A 28 -8.03 -14.36 12.91
CA CYS A 28 -6.66 -14.66 13.25
C CYS A 28 -6.18 -13.80 14.42
N PRO A 29 -5.24 -14.30 15.25
CA PRO A 29 -4.57 -13.49 16.25
C PRO A 29 -3.89 -12.27 15.64
N ASP A 30 -3.60 -11.26 16.46
CA ASP A 30 -2.80 -10.12 16.03
C ASP A 30 -1.47 -10.59 15.42
N GLY A 31 -1.09 -10.00 14.28
CA GLY A 31 0.08 -10.39 13.50
C GLY A 31 -0.14 -11.56 12.54
N PHE A 32 -1.35 -12.13 12.46
CA PHE A 32 -1.66 -13.23 11.55
C PHE A 32 -2.82 -12.87 10.60
N VAL A 33 -2.80 -13.45 9.41
CA VAL A 33 -3.86 -13.30 8.42
C VAL A 33 -4.35 -14.66 7.93
N ASN A 34 -5.62 -14.73 7.55
CA ASN A 34 -6.15 -15.93 6.91
C ASN A 34 -5.54 -16.08 5.52
N SER A 35 -4.82 -17.17 5.31
CA SER A 35 -4.47 -17.66 3.97
C SER A 35 -5.40 -18.80 3.59
N GLY A 36 -5.90 -18.79 2.35
CA GLY A 36 -6.82 -19.80 1.83
C GLY A 36 -8.30 -19.40 1.88
N CYS A 37 -9.16 -20.28 1.37
CA CYS A 37 -10.62 -20.14 1.41
C CYS A 37 -11.27 -21.47 1.84
N GLY A 38 -12.40 -21.39 2.56
CA GLY A 38 -13.12 -22.58 3.02
C GLY A 38 -12.31 -23.40 4.04
N ALA A 39 -12.30 -24.73 3.87
CA ALA A 39 -11.67 -25.68 4.80
C ALA A 39 -10.14 -25.56 4.87
N ASP A 40 -9.50 -24.95 3.87
CA ASP A 40 -8.04 -24.75 3.81
C ASP A 40 -7.59 -23.42 4.44
N SER A 41 -8.52 -22.68 5.05
CA SER A 41 -8.17 -21.46 5.77
C SER A 41 -7.23 -21.78 6.93
N LYS A 42 -6.14 -21.01 7.03
CA LYS A 42 -5.19 -21.08 8.14
C LYS A 42 -4.64 -19.70 8.46
N CYS A 43 -4.43 -19.43 9.73
CA CYS A 43 -3.71 -18.25 10.17
C CYS A 43 -2.23 -18.42 9.86
N VAL A 44 -1.72 -17.58 8.97
CA VAL A 44 -0.29 -17.50 8.66
C VAL A 44 0.24 -16.17 9.15
N ASP A 45 1.52 -16.18 9.49
CA ASP A 45 2.24 -14.98 9.90
C ASP A 45 2.11 -13.93 8.78
N VAL A 46 1.71 -12.72 9.16
CA VAL A 46 1.50 -11.65 8.19
C VAL A 46 2.81 -11.20 7.54
N CYS A 47 3.97 -11.38 8.17
CA CYS A 47 5.28 -11.13 7.57
C CYS A 47 5.59 -12.14 6.45
N GLU A 48 5.11 -13.38 6.54
CA GLU A 48 5.24 -14.38 5.47
C GLU A 48 4.32 -14.06 4.27
N VAL A 49 3.28 -13.27 4.50
CA VAL A 49 2.31 -12.85 3.48
C VAL A 49 2.55 -11.40 3.08
N ARG A 50 3.16 -11.18 1.91
CA ARG A 50 3.38 -9.83 1.37
C ARG A 50 4.17 -8.93 2.34
N ASN A 51 5.14 -9.49 3.07
CA ASN A 51 6.04 -8.77 3.98
C ASN A 51 5.31 -7.94 5.05
N GLY A 52 4.15 -8.38 5.55
CA GLY A 52 3.38 -7.63 6.56
C GLY A 52 2.76 -6.33 6.06
N GLY A 53 2.79 -6.08 4.75
CA GLY A 53 2.51 -4.76 4.20
C GLY A 53 3.67 -3.76 4.35
N CYS A 54 4.84 -4.19 4.82
CA CYS A 54 6.03 -3.37 4.89
C CYS A 54 6.62 -3.11 3.50
N ASP A 55 7.32 -1.99 3.35
CA ASP A 55 8.13 -1.67 2.16
C ASP A 55 9.06 -2.84 1.78
N PRO A 56 9.29 -3.14 0.48
CA PRO A 56 10.22 -4.20 0.07
C PRO A 56 11.66 -4.03 0.60
N ASN A 57 12.07 -2.81 0.92
CA ASN A 57 13.34 -2.46 1.55
C ASN A 57 13.25 -2.38 3.09
N ALA A 58 12.09 -2.70 3.66
CA ALA A 58 11.93 -2.98 5.08
C ALA A 58 11.98 -4.49 5.34
N ALA A 59 12.48 -4.85 6.52
CA ALA A 59 12.23 -6.15 7.14
C ALA A 59 10.95 -6.08 7.96
N CYS A 60 10.04 -7.04 7.75
CA CYS A 60 8.90 -7.25 8.62
C CYS A 60 9.30 -8.05 9.87
N SER A 61 8.74 -7.67 11.00
CA SER A 61 8.91 -8.34 12.29
C SER A 61 7.68 -8.09 13.17
N HIS A 62 7.62 -8.74 14.34
CA HIS A 62 6.54 -8.56 15.31
C HIS A 62 7.03 -7.79 16.55
N GLY A 63 6.19 -6.86 17.03
CA GLY A 63 6.38 -6.17 18.30
C GLY A 63 6.14 -7.09 19.49
N GLY A 64 6.94 -6.93 20.55
CA GLY A 64 7.03 -7.89 21.64
C GLY A 64 5.80 -8.04 22.57
N SER A 65 4.80 -7.16 22.49
CA SER A 65 3.66 -7.17 23.43
C SER A 65 2.31 -7.56 22.81
N ASN A 66 2.15 -7.46 21.49
CA ASN A 66 0.86 -7.70 20.81
C ASN A 66 1.01 -8.27 19.40
N ASN A 67 2.19 -8.79 19.03
CA ASN A 67 2.48 -9.23 17.67
C ASN A 67 2.14 -8.18 16.58
N ALA A 68 2.10 -6.89 16.92
CA ALA A 68 1.90 -5.85 15.91
C ALA A 68 3.02 -5.90 14.87
N VAL A 69 2.68 -5.64 13.60
CA VAL A 69 3.66 -5.57 12.54
C VAL A 69 4.60 -4.40 12.78
N VAL A 70 5.89 -4.68 12.78
CA VAL A 70 6.98 -3.71 12.89
C VAL A 70 7.82 -3.79 11.61
N CYS A 71 7.80 -2.71 10.84
CA CYS A 71 8.58 -2.55 9.62
C CYS A 71 9.87 -1.79 9.92
N THR A 72 11.03 -2.42 9.74
CA THR A 72 12.33 -1.78 9.97
C THR A 72 13.12 -1.70 8.68
N CYS A 73 13.56 -0.50 8.30
CA CYS A 73 14.37 -0.34 7.09
C CYS A 73 15.66 -1.13 7.13
N LYS A 74 15.94 -1.85 6.05
CA LYS A 74 17.18 -2.59 5.85
C LYS A 74 18.36 -1.61 5.88
N LYS A 75 19.54 -2.12 6.23
CA LYS A 75 20.78 -1.32 6.24
C LYS A 75 20.95 -0.60 4.89
N GLY A 76 21.27 0.69 4.95
CA GLY A 76 21.39 1.54 3.76
C GLY A 76 20.07 2.19 3.33
N TYR A 77 19.00 1.99 4.07
CA TYR A 77 17.73 2.70 3.92
C TYR A 77 17.34 3.44 5.20
N THR A 78 16.68 4.59 5.06
CA THR A 78 16.11 5.36 6.16
C THR A 78 14.60 5.33 6.08
N PRO A 79 13.91 5.22 7.24
CA PRO A 79 12.47 5.32 7.27
C PRO A 79 12.04 6.73 6.91
N VAL A 80 11.03 6.85 6.07
CA VAL A 80 10.28 8.08 5.89
C VAL A 80 8.85 7.83 6.35
N ALA A 81 8.32 8.75 7.14
CA ALA A 81 6.96 8.65 7.65
C ALA A 81 5.98 8.97 6.52
N SER A 82 5.14 8.00 6.16
CA SER A 82 3.97 8.17 5.29
C SER A 82 2.79 7.47 5.95
N GLY A 83 1.96 8.24 6.67
CA GLY A 83 0.82 7.70 7.43
C GLY A 83 1.20 6.54 8.38
N SER A 84 0.57 5.38 8.16
CA SER A 84 0.76 4.14 8.96
C SER A 84 1.76 3.15 8.38
N VAL A 85 2.37 3.45 7.23
CA VAL A 85 3.30 2.54 6.53
C VAL A 85 4.72 3.10 6.61
N THR A 86 5.68 2.24 6.95
CA THR A 86 7.10 2.61 6.92
C THR A 86 7.64 2.39 5.52
N ILE A 87 7.95 3.49 4.83
CA ILE A 87 8.64 3.46 3.55
C ILE A 87 10.14 3.55 3.79
N CYS A 88 10.91 2.75 3.07
CA CYS A 88 12.35 2.67 3.22
C CYS A 88 13.03 3.20 1.97
N VAL A 89 13.68 4.34 2.11
CA VAL A 89 14.36 5.04 1.01
C VAL A 89 15.87 4.98 1.22
N GLN A 90 16.65 4.90 0.15
CA GLN A 90 18.09 4.73 0.28
C GLN A 90 18.72 5.90 1.07
N ALA A 91 19.46 5.56 2.13
CA ALA A 91 20.10 6.51 3.04
C ALA A 91 21.15 7.39 2.33
N THR A 92 21.73 6.88 1.24
CA THR A 92 22.71 7.56 0.41
C THR A 92 22.10 8.29 -0.77
N THR A 93 20.77 8.36 -0.88
CA THR A 93 20.15 9.25 -1.87
C THR A 93 20.32 10.68 -1.37
N THR A 94 21.49 11.26 -1.62
CA THR A 94 21.67 12.70 -1.59
C THR A 94 20.73 13.24 -2.66
N LEU A 95 19.62 13.81 -2.21
CA LEU A 95 18.68 14.47 -3.11
C LEU A 95 19.45 15.54 -3.89
N ALA A 96 19.24 15.61 -5.20
CA ALA A 96 19.83 16.65 -6.02
C ALA A 96 19.43 18.03 -5.46
N PRO A 97 20.28 19.06 -5.56
CA PRO A 97 19.92 20.40 -5.08
C PRO A 97 18.56 20.87 -5.61
N GLY A 98 17.71 21.35 -4.73
CA GLY A 98 16.34 21.78 -5.07
C GLY A 98 15.32 20.65 -5.20
N THR A 99 15.69 19.41 -4.87
CA THR A 99 14.75 18.29 -4.76
C THR A 99 14.47 17.93 -3.30
N GLN A 100 13.25 17.45 -3.05
CA GLN A 100 12.78 17.00 -1.74
C GLN A 100 11.84 15.81 -1.88
N LYS A 101 11.39 15.26 -0.76
CA LYS A 101 10.39 14.19 -0.75
C LYS A 101 8.99 14.79 -0.69
N ALA A 102 8.08 14.22 -1.45
CA ALA A 102 6.65 14.43 -1.31
C ALA A 102 5.94 13.10 -1.05
N PHE A 103 4.83 13.14 -0.33
CA PHE A 103 4.08 11.96 0.10
C PHE A 103 2.65 11.98 -0.41
N LEU A 104 2.07 10.80 -0.61
CA LEU A 104 0.65 10.69 -0.91
C LEU A 104 -0.15 11.18 0.29
N LYS A 105 -1.14 12.03 0.04
CA LYS A 105 -2.06 12.46 1.09
C LYS A 105 -2.82 11.26 1.66
N ASP A 106 -2.84 11.14 2.99
CA ASP A 106 -3.39 9.99 3.71
C ASP A 106 -4.80 9.58 3.27
N ALA A 107 -5.65 10.55 2.91
CA ALA A 107 -7.03 10.32 2.46
C ALA A 107 -7.13 9.47 1.18
N HIS A 108 -6.04 9.29 0.43
CA HIS A 108 -6.00 8.48 -0.78
C HIS A 108 -5.38 7.09 -0.56
N MET A 109 -4.81 6.81 0.61
CA MET A 109 -4.37 5.47 0.98
C MET A 109 -5.57 4.53 1.07
N GLY A 110 -5.43 3.31 0.56
CA GLY A 110 -6.51 2.33 0.46
C GLY A 110 -7.45 2.53 -0.74
N SER A 111 -7.19 3.51 -1.61
CA SER A 111 -7.98 3.70 -2.84
C SER A 111 -7.89 2.49 -3.76
N MET A 112 -8.99 2.13 -4.41
CA MET A 112 -9.08 0.95 -5.28
C MET A 112 -9.21 1.36 -6.75
N ASN A 113 -8.61 0.55 -7.63
CA ASN A 113 -8.85 0.61 -9.07
C ASN A 113 -9.27 -0.78 -9.57
N PRO A 114 -10.54 -0.99 -9.95
CA PRO A 114 -11.65 -0.02 -9.93
C PRO A 114 -12.14 0.26 -8.49
N GLY A 115 -12.83 1.38 -8.28
CA GLY A 115 -13.39 1.77 -6.97
C GLY A 115 -13.08 3.19 -6.50
N PHE A 116 -12.39 3.98 -7.32
CA PHE A 116 -12.15 5.41 -7.12
C PHE A 116 -12.73 6.21 -8.30
N GLN A 117 -12.72 7.55 -8.22
CA GLN A 117 -13.16 8.41 -9.32
C GLN A 117 -12.42 8.03 -10.62
N THR A 118 -13.17 7.77 -11.69
CA THR A 118 -12.62 7.41 -13.00
C THR A 118 -12.33 8.65 -13.85
N GLY A 119 -11.23 8.61 -14.59
CA GLY A 119 -10.86 9.64 -15.56
C GLY A 119 -10.08 9.06 -16.74
N GLN A 120 -9.56 9.92 -17.60
CA GLN A 120 -8.82 9.54 -18.80
C GLN A 120 -7.33 9.45 -18.52
N CYS A 121 -6.69 8.38 -19.01
CA CYS A 121 -5.26 8.14 -18.85
C CYS A 121 -4.57 7.94 -20.19
N PRO A 122 -3.25 8.18 -20.26
CA PRO A 122 -2.45 7.69 -21.37
C PRO A 122 -2.49 6.15 -21.43
N SER A 123 -2.21 5.58 -22.60
CA SER A 123 -1.96 4.15 -22.72
C SER A 123 -0.60 3.80 -22.11
N SER A 124 -0.49 2.60 -21.55
CA SER A 124 0.74 2.08 -20.96
C SER A 124 0.93 0.60 -21.30
N PRO A 125 2.16 0.15 -21.55
CA PRO A 125 2.47 -1.28 -21.67
C PRO A 125 2.43 -2.01 -20.32
N ASP A 126 2.52 -1.28 -19.20
CA ASP A 126 2.66 -1.85 -17.84
C ASP A 126 1.33 -2.41 -17.28
N GLY A 127 0.21 -2.13 -17.96
CA GLY A 127 -1.09 -2.67 -17.61
C GLY A 127 -2.22 -1.70 -17.93
N PRO A 128 -3.48 -2.19 -17.87
CA PRO A 128 -4.64 -1.37 -18.22
C PRO A 128 -5.22 -0.59 -17.03
N TYR A 129 -4.73 -0.81 -15.81
CA TYR A 129 -5.21 -0.13 -14.60
C TYR A 129 -4.28 1.02 -14.23
N GLY A 130 -4.63 2.24 -14.61
CA GLY A 130 -3.81 3.42 -14.36
C GLY A 130 -4.25 4.23 -13.13
N TRP A 131 -3.27 4.89 -12.53
CA TRP A 131 -3.38 5.65 -11.29
C TRP A 131 -2.76 7.03 -11.52
N HIS A 132 -3.60 8.07 -11.54
CA HIS A 132 -3.15 9.43 -11.82
C HIS A 132 -2.85 10.20 -10.54
N LEU A 133 -1.56 10.44 -10.29
CA LEU A 133 -1.04 11.16 -9.16
C LEU A 133 -0.67 12.59 -9.57
N LEU A 134 -1.06 13.56 -8.74
CA LEU A 134 -1.01 14.98 -9.10
C LEU A 134 -0.40 15.83 -7.98
N LEU A 135 0.61 16.64 -8.35
CA LEU A 135 1.11 17.73 -7.53
C LEU A 135 0.17 18.93 -7.62
N GLN A 136 -0.34 19.38 -6.47
CA GLN A 136 -1.36 20.43 -6.40
C GLN A 136 -0.78 21.83 -6.54
N GLY A 137 0.43 22.09 -6.02
CA GLY A 137 1.10 23.40 -6.12
C GLY A 137 1.53 23.71 -7.55
N THR A 138 1.90 24.95 -7.87
CA THR A 138 2.14 25.38 -9.27
C THR A 138 3.60 25.26 -9.73
N SER A 139 4.54 25.06 -8.81
CA SER A 139 5.98 25.13 -9.08
C SER A 139 6.73 23.84 -8.80
N THR A 140 6.02 22.74 -8.54
CA THR A 140 6.63 21.46 -8.17
C THR A 140 6.46 20.43 -9.27
N SER A 141 7.50 19.66 -9.53
CA SER A 141 7.56 18.64 -10.58
C SER A 141 7.98 17.29 -10.01
N PHE A 142 7.38 16.20 -10.47
CA PHE A 142 7.86 14.85 -10.14
C PHE A 142 9.21 14.58 -10.80
N VAL A 143 10.16 14.06 -10.02
CA VAL A 143 11.46 13.55 -10.50
C VAL A 143 11.44 12.03 -10.54
N SER A 144 10.91 11.40 -9.49
CA SER A 144 10.65 9.97 -9.43
C SER A 144 9.47 9.67 -8.53
N ILE A 145 8.91 8.47 -8.65
CA ILE A 145 7.80 8.02 -7.82
C ILE A 145 7.98 6.58 -7.39
N SER A 146 7.35 6.22 -6.27
CA SER A 146 7.29 4.87 -5.74
C SER A 146 5.91 4.67 -5.12
N CYS A 147 5.09 3.87 -5.78
CA CYS A 147 3.75 3.53 -5.33
C CYS A 147 3.71 2.09 -4.83
N LEU A 148 3.27 1.88 -3.60
CA LEU A 148 3.05 0.56 -3.04
C LEU A 148 1.60 0.13 -3.28
N PHE A 149 1.43 -0.95 -4.03
CA PHE A 149 0.13 -1.57 -4.28
C PHE A 149 0.01 -2.90 -3.56
N LYS A 150 -1.24 -3.26 -3.24
CA LYS A 150 -1.56 -4.49 -2.52
C LYS A 150 -1.14 -5.73 -3.29
N SER A 151 -1.29 -5.78 -4.61
CA SER A 151 -1.04 -6.96 -5.44
C SER A 151 0.20 -6.82 -6.32
N ALA A 152 0.40 -5.66 -6.94
CA ALA A 152 1.56 -5.38 -7.80
C ALA A 152 2.85 -5.07 -7.02
N GLY A 153 2.77 -4.84 -5.70
CA GLY A 153 3.92 -4.44 -4.89
C GLY A 153 4.36 -3.01 -5.22
N VAL A 154 5.67 -2.74 -5.16
CA VAL A 154 6.19 -1.39 -5.45
C VAL A 154 6.36 -1.18 -6.95
N VAL A 155 5.70 -0.15 -7.46
CA VAL A 155 5.82 0.32 -8.84
C VAL A 155 6.48 1.69 -8.87
N THR A 156 7.53 1.82 -9.68
CA THR A 156 8.32 3.05 -9.84
C THR A 156 8.33 3.61 -11.26
N SER A 157 7.81 2.83 -12.23
CA SER A 157 7.59 3.29 -13.60
C SER A 157 6.49 4.35 -13.60
N MET A 158 6.73 5.48 -14.26
CA MET A 158 5.75 6.56 -14.40
C MET A 158 5.74 7.14 -15.80
N ILE A 159 4.55 7.53 -16.25
CA ILE A 159 4.34 8.35 -17.44
C ILE A 159 3.97 9.76 -16.98
N GLN A 160 4.69 10.77 -17.48
CA GLN A 160 4.41 12.18 -17.15
C GLN A 160 3.75 12.90 -18.33
N THR A 161 2.49 13.28 -18.17
CA THR A 161 1.70 13.97 -19.21
C THR A 161 0.46 14.63 -18.58
N PRO A 162 -0.02 15.80 -19.00
CA PRO A 162 0.54 16.69 -20.02
C PRO A 162 1.78 17.46 -19.55
N SER A 163 2.11 17.40 -18.27
CA SER A 163 3.31 18.00 -17.70
C SER A 163 3.91 17.12 -16.62
N ASN A 164 5.09 17.50 -16.13
CA ASN A 164 5.79 16.84 -15.04
C ASN A 164 5.11 16.96 -13.66
N LYS A 165 3.97 17.67 -13.57
CA LYS A 165 3.09 17.68 -12.40
C LYS A 165 2.18 16.47 -12.29
N HIS A 166 1.99 15.77 -13.41
CA HIS A 166 1.11 14.63 -13.53
C HIS A 166 1.97 13.37 -13.65
N ALA A 167 1.76 12.40 -12.79
CA ALA A 167 2.42 11.11 -12.85
C ALA A 167 1.36 10.02 -12.94
N TYR A 168 1.43 9.20 -13.99
CA TYR A 168 0.59 8.03 -14.17
C TYR A 168 1.40 6.78 -13.90
N VAL A 169 0.90 5.95 -13.01
CA VAL A 169 1.47 4.64 -12.68
C VAL A 169 0.45 3.57 -13.03
N PHE A 170 0.88 2.40 -13.49
CA PHE A 170 -0.02 1.35 -13.97
C PHE A 170 0.22 0.02 -13.26
N THR A 171 -0.87 -0.71 -13.01
CA THR A 171 -0.86 -2.07 -12.50
C THR A 171 -1.42 -3.05 -13.54
N PRO A 172 -0.92 -4.30 -13.60
CA PRO A 172 -1.38 -5.29 -14.58
C PRO A 172 -2.80 -5.78 -14.30
N THR A 173 -3.23 -5.75 -13.03
CA THR A 173 -4.58 -6.13 -12.60
C THR A 173 -5.19 -5.03 -11.72
N ALA A 174 -6.48 -5.19 -11.41
CA ALA A 174 -7.14 -4.39 -10.40
C ALA A 174 -6.38 -4.45 -9.07
N ASP A 175 -6.27 -3.32 -8.38
CA ASP A 175 -5.43 -3.23 -7.18
C ASP A 175 -5.89 -2.17 -6.17
N THR A 176 -5.22 -2.13 -5.03
CA THR A 176 -5.39 -1.14 -3.97
C THR A 176 -4.07 -0.39 -3.77
N LEU A 177 -4.10 0.95 -3.87
CA LEU A 177 -2.97 1.81 -3.55
C LEU A 177 -2.82 1.86 -2.03
N LEU A 178 -1.80 1.21 -1.49
CA LEU A 178 -1.55 1.17 -0.06
C LEU A 178 -0.85 2.46 0.40
N ASP A 179 0.11 2.94 -0.39
CA ASP A 179 0.89 4.14 -0.08
C ASP A 179 1.65 4.63 -1.33
N ALA A 180 2.14 5.88 -1.34
CA ALA A 180 3.11 6.34 -2.32
C ALA A 180 3.96 7.51 -1.81
N TRP A 181 5.18 7.60 -2.34
CA TRP A 181 6.04 8.77 -2.16
C TRP A 181 6.79 9.08 -3.46
N ALA A 182 7.34 10.28 -3.53
CA ALA A 182 8.05 10.78 -4.69
C ALA A 182 9.28 11.59 -4.29
N VAL A 183 10.29 11.61 -5.16
CA VAL A 183 11.24 12.72 -5.21
C VAL A 183 10.64 13.77 -6.13
N VAL A 184 10.58 15.01 -5.66
CA VAL A 184 10.06 16.15 -6.41
C VAL A 184 11.09 17.27 -6.46
N GLN A 185 11.02 18.09 -7.51
CA GLN A 185 11.75 19.34 -7.61
C GLN A 185 10.77 20.48 -7.38
N GLY A 186 10.97 21.25 -6.31
CA GLY A 186 10.05 22.31 -5.89
C GLY A 186 9.54 22.13 -4.45
N PRO A 187 8.67 23.04 -3.98
CA PRO A 187 8.29 23.16 -2.58
C PRO A 187 7.17 22.22 -2.08
N ASP A 188 6.44 21.50 -2.95
CA ASP A 188 5.35 20.64 -2.49
C ASP A 188 5.93 19.43 -1.73
N THR A 189 5.35 19.14 -0.57
CA THR A 189 5.68 17.96 0.25
C THR A 189 4.59 16.89 0.19
N GLU A 190 3.52 17.13 -0.56
CA GLU A 190 2.38 16.24 -0.70
C GLU A 190 1.85 16.22 -2.14
N PHE A 191 1.26 15.10 -2.54
CA PHE A 191 0.51 14.94 -3.78
C PHE A 191 -0.75 14.09 -3.55
N VAL A 192 -1.66 14.09 -4.51
CA VAL A 192 -2.97 13.42 -4.39
C VAL A 192 -3.18 12.38 -5.48
N LEU A 193 -4.08 11.42 -5.22
CA LEU A 193 -4.69 10.62 -6.27
C LEU A 193 -5.84 11.41 -6.88
N SER A 194 -5.68 11.84 -8.13
CA SER A 194 -6.69 12.62 -8.84
C SER A 194 -7.82 11.74 -9.36
N HIS A 195 -7.47 10.63 -10.03
CA HIS A 195 -8.43 9.66 -10.55
C HIS A 195 -7.71 8.36 -10.89
N VAL A 196 -8.50 7.33 -11.19
CA VAL A 196 -8.05 6.05 -11.73
C VAL A 196 -8.62 5.84 -13.13
N CYS A 197 -8.07 4.88 -13.86
CA CYS A 197 -8.59 4.44 -15.17
C CYS A 197 -8.44 2.93 -15.28
N ASN A 198 -9.35 2.29 -16.00
CA ASN A 198 -9.42 0.84 -16.10
C ASN A 198 -9.72 0.44 -17.55
N PRO A 199 -9.49 -0.82 -17.93
CA PRO A 199 -9.80 -1.27 -19.29
C PRO A 199 -11.30 -1.09 -19.57
N GLY A 200 -11.62 -0.15 -20.47
CA GLY A 200 -13.00 0.14 -20.90
C GLY A 200 -13.58 1.48 -20.40
N SER A 201 -12.81 2.31 -19.67
CA SER A 201 -13.19 3.68 -19.28
C SER A 201 -12.86 4.75 -20.32
#